data_AF-A0A2G9Y577-F1
#
_entry.id   AF-A0A2G9Y577-F1
#
_cell.length_a   1.000
_cell.length_b   1.000
_cell.length_c   1.000
_cell.angle_alpha   90.00
_cell.angle_beta   90.00
_cell.angle_gamma   90.00
#
_symmetry.space_group_name_H-M   'P 1'
#
loop_
_entity.id
_entity.type
_entity.pdbx_description
1 polymer ?
#
loop_
_entity_poly.entity_id
_entity_poly.type
_entity_poly.pdbx_seq_one_letter_code
_entity_poly.pdbx_strand_id
1 'polypeptide(L)'
;DFPGYYSKRTLDDIKRAKLHNLDFDFSTSKSDFELFGNLYRQIMKEKNASNDLLFKNDYFRKLSDINNTFVLTAKKDNSLVGGAVFILSRHSSYYHLSAIKNKKHFPGLSGLLLHLGIEYAHKSKSEKIILGGGMTSADDDSLLFFKKGFSHLKKQFFIGKMIVSEEEYKHLTAEHDKKNPHGGKIFLRYKYSK
;
A
#
# COMPACT_ATOMS: atom_id res chain seq x y z
N ASP A 1 -24.61 1.20 2.46
CA ASP A 1 -23.60 1.61 1.45
C ASP A 1 -22.53 2.51 2.02
N PHE A 2 -21.29 2.02 2.07
CA PHE A 2 -20.11 2.75 2.55
C PHE A 2 -19.66 3.97 1.69
N PRO A 3 -20.04 4.15 0.40
CA PRO A 3 -19.78 5.40 -0.32
C PRO A 3 -20.40 6.64 0.34
N GLY A 4 -21.37 6.48 1.24
CA GLY A 4 -21.87 7.57 2.10
C GLY A 4 -20.83 8.16 3.07
N TYR A 5 -19.70 7.49 3.29
CA TYR A 5 -18.56 8.00 4.07
C TYR A 5 -17.45 8.63 3.21
N TYR A 6 -17.62 8.66 1.88
CA TYR A 6 -16.62 9.20 0.96
C TYR A 6 -16.79 10.71 0.78
N SER A 7 -15.68 11.44 0.70
CA SER A 7 -15.73 12.86 0.34
C SER A 7 -16.31 13.06 -1.07
N LYS A 8 -16.98 14.19 -1.32
CA LYS A 8 -17.45 14.55 -2.68
C LYS A 8 -16.32 14.43 -3.72
N ARG A 9 -15.12 14.91 -3.40
CA ARG A 9 -13.92 14.78 -4.24
C ARG A 9 -13.59 13.31 -4.54
N THR A 10 -13.64 12.43 -3.55
CA THR A 10 -13.41 10.98 -3.75
C THR A 10 -14.45 10.36 -4.67
N LEU A 11 -15.72 10.72 -4.50
CA LEU A 11 -16.81 10.26 -5.39
C LEU A 11 -16.62 10.77 -6.83
N ASP A 12 -16.22 12.03 -7.01
CA ASP A 12 -15.98 12.63 -8.32
C ASP A 12 -14.68 12.12 -8.98
N ASP A 13 -13.65 11.79 -8.20
CA ASP A 13 -12.45 11.06 -8.66
C ASP A 13 -12.82 9.64 -9.14
N ILE A 14 -13.67 8.92 -8.40
CA ILE A 14 -14.19 7.60 -8.78
C ILE A 14 -15.01 7.67 -10.07
N LYS A 15 -15.91 8.65 -10.21
CA LYS A 15 -16.71 8.85 -11.43
C LYS A 15 -15.82 9.07 -12.64
N ARG A 16 -14.85 10.00 -12.55
CA ARG A 16 -13.90 10.29 -13.63
C ARG A 16 -13.08 9.06 -14.03
N ALA A 17 -12.57 8.31 -13.05
CA ALA A 17 -11.81 7.09 -13.31
C ALA A 17 -12.59 6.03 -14.11
N LYS A 18 -13.90 5.90 -13.88
CA LYS A 18 -14.77 4.97 -14.62
C LYS A 18 -14.94 5.34 -16.10
N LEU A 19 -14.78 6.62 -16.49
CA LEU A 19 -14.89 7.08 -17.88
C LEU A 19 -13.72 6.67 -18.79
N HIS A 20 -12.61 6.17 -18.24
CA HIS A 20 -11.45 5.77 -19.04
C HIS A 20 -11.59 4.38 -19.70
N ASN A 21 -12.65 3.64 -19.37
CA ASN A 21 -12.93 2.28 -19.86
C ASN A 21 -11.69 1.38 -19.69
N LEU A 22 -11.37 1.09 -18.43
CA LEU A 22 -10.24 0.27 -17.99
C LEU A 22 -10.75 -1.10 -17.55
N ASP A 23 -9.98 -2.14 -17.84
CA ASP A 23 -10.26 -3.51 -17.43
C ASP A 23 -9.70 -3.77 -16.03
N PHE A 24 -10.44 -4.47 -15.18
CA PHE A 24 -10.09 -4.66 -13.76
C PHE A 24 -10.12 -6.13 -13.35
N ASP A 25 -8.94 -6.74 -13.21
CA ASP A 25 -8.81 -8.14 -12.77
C ASP A 25 -8.46 -8.23 -11.28
N PHE A 26 -9.23 -9.02 -10.54
CA PHE A 26 -8.92 -9.48 -9.18
C PHE A 26 -8.21 -10.83 -9.29
N SER A 27 -6.94 -10.91 -8.87
CA SER A 27 -6.12 -12.12 -9.03
C SER A 27 -5.38 -12.52 -7.76
N THR A 28 -5.21 -13.83 -7.59
CA THR A 28 -4.32 -14.47 -6.60
C THR A 28 -3.08 -15.10 -7.26
N SER A 29 -2.89 -14.93 -8.57
CA SER A 29 -1.82 -15.60 -9.33
C SER A 29 -0.44 -14.99 -9.05
N LYS A 30 0.59 -15.84 -8.91
CA LYS A 30 1.98 -15.38 -8.70
C LYS A 30 2.46 -14.47 -9.84
N SER A 31 2.03 -14.78 -11.06
CA SER A 31 2.29 -13.99 -12.27
C SER A 31 1.75 -12.56 -12.20
N ASP A 32 0.52 -12.35 -11.72
CA ASP A 32 -0.06 -11.00 -11.60
C ASP A 32 0.59 -10.21 -10.47
N PHE A 33 0.96 -10.88 -9.37
CA PHE A 33 1.72 -10.25 -8.28
C PHE A 33 3.13 -9.83 -8.73
N GLU A 34 3.82 -10.63 -9.56
CA GLU A 34 5.11 -10.25 -10.14
C GLU A 34 4.97 -9.13 -11.19
N LEU A 35 3.93 -9.16 -12.03
CA LEU A 35 3.62 -8.10 -13.00
C LEU A 35 3.34 -6.77 -12.28
N PHE A 36 2.53 -6.80 -11.22
CA PHE A 36 2.32 -5.66 -10.34
C PHE A 36 3.61 -5.23 -9.62
N GLY A 37 4.43 -6.18 -9.16
CA GLY A 37 5.71 -5.91 -8.49
C GLY A 37 6.73 -5.20 -9.38
N ASN A 38 6.74 -5.52 -10.68
CA ASN A 38 7.50 -4.81 -11.70
C ASN A 38 7.04 -3.34 -11.82
N LEU A 39 5.73 -3.10 -11.98
CA LEU A 39 5.15 -1.76 -12.02
C LEU A 39 5.43 -1.00 -10.71
N TYR A 40 5.24 -1.63 -9.55
CA TYR A 40 5.44 -1.00 -8.26
C TYR A 40 6.87 -0.50 -8.08
N ARG A 41 7.88 -1.33 -8.39
CA ARG A 41 9.29 -0.87 -8.37
C ARG A 41 9.56 0.26 -9.34
N GLN A 42 8.95 0.26 -10.54
CA GLN A 42 9.08 1.38 -11.47
C GLN A 42 8.56 2.68 -10.83
N ILE A 43 7.33 2.68 -10.29
CA ILE A 43 6.73 3.87 -9.68
C ILE A 43 7.46 4.30 -8.39
N MET A 44 8.09 3.37 -7.65
CA MET A 44 8.94 3.74 -6.52
C MET A 44 10.26 4.39 -6.96
N LYS A 45 10.88 3.92 -8.06
CA LYS A 45 12.06 4.56 -8.66
C LYS A 45 11.73 5.96 -9.22
N GLU A 46 10.63 6.10 -9.98
CA GLU A 46 10.15 7.40 -10.50
C GLU A 46 9.91 8.45 -9.40
N LYS A 47 9.67 8.00 -8.16
CA LYS A 47 9.44 8.84 -6.98
C LYS A 47 10.69 9.11 -6.14
N ASN A 48 11.86 8.57 -6.50
CA ASN A 48 13.06 8.55 -5.66
C ASN A 48 12.77 8.00 -4.24
N ALA A 49 11.94 6.96 -4.14
CA ALA A 49 11.66 6.28 -2.88
C ALA A 49 12.92 5.61 -2.31
N SER A 50 12.98 5.45 -0.99
CA SER A 50 14.11 4.79 -0.32
C SER A 50 14.25 3.32 -0.75
N ASN A 51 15.48 2.80 -0.68
CA ASN A 51 15.79 1.41 -1.08
C ASN A 51 14.94 0.36 -0.34
N ASP A 52 14.54 0.67 0.91
CA ASP A 52 13.59 -0.10 1.73
C ASP A 52 12.22 -0.35 1.08
N LEU A 53 11.84 0.45 0.09
CA LEU A 53 10.59 0.35 -0.66
C LEU A 53 10.80 -0.25 -2.07
N LEU A 54 12.02 -0.65 -2.45
CA LEU A 54 12.32 -1.25 -3.75
C LEU A 54 12.20 -2.79 -3.72
N PHE A 55 11.06 -3.31 -3.23
CA PHE A 55 10.81 -4.73 -2.99
C PHE A 55 11.10 -5.63 -4.23
N LYS A 56 11.96 -6.64 -4.07
CA LYS A 56 12.34 -7.63 -5.10
C LYS A 56 11.16 -8.57 -5.44
N ASN A 57 11.19 -9.30 -6.58
CA ASN A 57 10.08 -10.20 -6.97
C ASN A 57 9.76 -11.28 -5.93
N ASP A 58 10.75 -11.80 -5.21
CA ASP A 58 10.55 -12.74 -4.10
C ASP A 58 9.57 -12.22 -3.03
N TYR A 59 9.56 -10.91 -2.76
CA TYR A 59 8.57 -10.29 -1.88
C TYR A 59 7.14 -10.43 -2.43
N PHE A 60 6.95 -10.19 -3.72
CA PHE A 60 5.62 -10.29 -4.36
C PHE A 60 5.15 -11.74 -4.52
N ARG A 61 6.07 -12.69 -4.76
CA ARG A 61 5.79 -14.13 -4.68
C ARG A 61 5.29 -14.51 -3.29
N LYS A 62 6.05 -14.20 -2.24
CA LYS A 62 5.68 -14.46 -0.84
C LYS A 62 4.38 -13.76 -0.43
N LEU A 63 4.08 -12.59 -1.00
CA LEU A 63 2.83 -11.85 -0.78
C LEU A 63 1.62 -12.55 -1.44
N SER A 64 1.80 -13.20 -2.60
CA SER A 64 0.77 -14.06 -3.21
C SER A 64 0.56 -15.38 -2.48
N ASP A 65 1.55 -15.85 -1.71
CA ASP A 65 1.45 -17.02 -0.83
C ASP A 65 0.71 -16.76 0.50
N ILE A 66 0.31 -15.51 0.79
CA ILE A 66 -0.46 -15.18 2.00
C ILE A 66 -1.96 -15.41 1.74
N ASN A 67 -2.55 -16.36 2.46
CA ASN A 67 -3.99 -16.65 2.44
C ASN A 67 -4.87 -15.38 2.49
N ASN A 68 -5.90 -15.35 1.65
CA ASN A 68 -6.83 -14.22 1.48
C ASN A 68 -6.20 -12.91 0.98
N THR A 69 -5.02 -12.96 0.35
CA THR A 69 -4.40 -11.80 -0.32
C THR A 69 -4.70 -11.82 -1.82
N PHE A 70 -5.06 -10.66 -2.39
CA PHE A 70 -5.26 -10.50 -3.83
C PHE A 70 -4.59 -9.23 -4.35
N VAL A 71 -4.24 -9.25 -5.63
CA VAL A 71 -3.90 -8.05 -6.41
C VAL A 71 -5.09 -7.68 -7.27
N LEU A 72 -5.54 -6.44 -7.16
CA LEU A 72 -6.45 -5.82 -8.12
C LEU A 72 -5.59 -5.06 -9.12
N THR A 73 -5.67 -5.42 -10.39
CA THR A 73 -4.99 -4.73 -11.49
C THR A 73 -5.94 -3.84 -12.27
N ALA A 74 -5.40 -2.83 -12.95
CA ALA A 74 -6.10 -2.00 -13.91
C ALA A 74 -5.31 -1.99 -15.23
N LYS A 75 -5.95 -2.41 -16.32
CA LYS A 75 -5.35 -2.51 -17.65
C LYS A 75 -6.05 -1.55 -18.61
N LYS A 76 -5.30 -1.12 -19.63
CA LYS A 76 -5.82 -0.44 -20.82
C LYS A 76 -5.20 -1.10 -22.03
N ASP A 77 -6.02 -1.64 -22.92
CA ASP A 77 -5.56 -2.26 -24.17
C ASP A 77 -4.47 -3.33 -23.89
N ASN A 78 -4.79 -4.26 -22.98
CA ASN A 78 -3.91 -5.25 -22.34
C ASN A 78 -2.69 -4.72 -21.55
N SER A 79 -2.35 -3.43 -21.62
CA SER A 79 -1.23 -2.84 -20.90
C SER A 79 -1.59 -2.52 -19.44
N LEU A 80 -0.78 -2.99 -18.49
CA LEU A 80 -0.97 -2.67 -17.06
C LEU A 80 -0.71 -1.18 -16.81
N VAL A 81 -1.74 -0.45 -16.36
CA VAL A 81 -1.66 0.99 -16.02
C VAL A 81 -1.75 1.26 -14.51
N GLY A 82 -2.24 0.31 -13.71
CA GLY A 82 -2.26 0.44 -12.27
C GLY A 82 -2.56 -0.85 -11.53
N GLY A 83 -2.45 -0.80 -10.20
CA GLY A 83 -2.94 -1.87 -9.33
C GLY A 83 -2.76 -1.56 -7.84
N ALA A 84 -3.35 -2.42 -7.02
CA ALA A 84 -3.18 -2.42 -5.57
C ALA A 84 -3.31 -3.84 -4.99
N VAL A 85 -2.56 -4.12 -3.93
CA VAL A 85 -2.65 -5.39 -3.18
C VAL A 85 -3.45 -5.17 -1.91
N PHE A 86 -4.36 -6.11 -1.64
CA PHE A 86 -5.19 -6.15 -0.45
C PHE A 86 -4.97 -7.48 0.27
N ILE A 87 -4.77 -7.43 1.58
CA ILE A 87 -4.71 -8.60 2.47
C ILE A 87 -6.02 -8.63 3.27
N LEU A 88 -6.82 -9.68 3.14
CA LEU A 88 -8.13 -9.74 3.80
C LEU A 88 -8.10 -10.44 5.16
N SER A 89 -8.88 -9.93 6.10
CA SER A 89 -9.21 -10.59 7.36
C SER A 89 -10.55 -10.08 7.89
N ARG A 90 -11.33 -10.99 8.49
CA ARG A 90 -12.64 -10.70 9.11
C ARG A 90 -12.62 -9.41 9.95
N HIS A 91 -11.61 -9.25 10.81
CA HIS A 91 -11.57 -8.12 11.75
C HIS A 91 -10.87 -6.87 11.23
N SER A 92 -9.99 -7.00 10.23
CA SER A 92 -9.13 -5.92 9.72
C SER A 92 -8.47 -6.32 8.40
N SER A 93 -9.07 -5.94 7.29
CA SER A 93 -8.42 -6.04 5.97
C SER A 93 -7.47 -4.87 5.75
N TYR A 94 -6.46 -5.01 4.90
CA TYR A 94 -5.40 -4.02 4.69
C TYR A 94 -5.31 -3.59 3.23
N TYR A 95 -5.28 -2.28 2.98
CA TYR A 95 -4.81 -1.71 1.72
C TYR A 95 -3.28 -1.60 1.81
N HIS A 96 -2.58 -2.58 1.23
CA HIS A 96 -1.17 -2.85 1.55
C HIS A 96 -0.20 -2.07 0.65
N LEU A 97 -0.29 -2.26 -0.66
CA LEU A 97 0.55 -1.58 -1.65
C LEU A 97 -0.30 -1.08 -2.82
N SER A 98 0.17 -0.03 -3.51
CA SER A 98 -0.47 0.48 -4.73
C SER A 98 0.54 1.15 -5.64
N ALA A 99 0.35 1.04 -6.96
CA ALA A 99 1.17 1.69 -7.97
C ALA A 99 0.31 2.04 -9.19
N ILE A 100 0.56 3.21 -9.78
CA ILE A 100 -0.20 3.72 -10.94
C ILE A 100 0.79 4.35 -11.92
N LYS A 101 0.82 3.83 -13.13
CA LYS A 101 1.56 4.42 -14.25
C LYS A 101 0.84 5.68 -14.71
N ASN A 102 1.59 6.76 -14.93
CA ASN A 102 1.10 7.98 -15.59
C ASN A 102 -0.25 8.50 -15.04
N LYS A 103 -0.29 8.88 -13.75
CA LYS A 103 -1.49 9.40 -13.07
C LYS A 103 -2.18 10.59 -13.75
N LYS A 104 -1.50 11.29 -14.67
CA LYS A 104 -2.09 12.40 -15.46
C LYS A 104 -3.05 11.88 -16.54
N HIS A 105 -2.83 10.70 -17.10
CA HIS A 105 -3.70 10.12 -18.15
C HIS A 105 -4.90 9.35 -17.56
N PHE A 106 -4.79 8.86 -16.32
CA PHE A 106 -5.85 8.15 -15.60
C PHE A 106 -6.19 8.83 -14.26
N PRO A 107 -6.68 10.08 -14.27
CA PRO A 107 -7.12 10.77 -13.05
C PRO A 107 -8.15 9.95 -12.27
N GLY A 108 -8.03 9.98 -10.94
CA GLY A 108 -8.92 9.24 -10.03
C GLY A 108 -8.68 7.73 -9.93
N LEU A 109 -7.87 7.10 -10.80
CA LEU A 109 -7.68 5.64 -10.81
C LEU A 109 -7.19 5.06 -9.47
N SER A 110 -6.39 5.80 -8.70
CA SER A 110 -6.02 5.40 -7.33
C SER A 110 -7.24 5.23 -6.42
N GLY A 111 -8.24 6.10 -6.56
CA GLY A 111 -9.46 6.07 -5.77
C GLY A 111 -10.44 4.99 -6.23
N LEU A 112 -10.52 4.73 -7.54
CA LEU A 112 -11.33 3.63 -8.08
C LEU A 112 -10.79 2.26 -7.65
N LEU A 113 -9.48 2.04 -7.73
CA LEU A 113 -8.84 0.80 -7.24
C LEU A 113 -9.10 0.59 -5.73
N LEU A 114 -9.00 1.65 -4.91
CA LEU A 114 -9.29 1.55 -3.49
C LEU A 114 -10.80 1.26 -3.23
N HIS A 115 -11.70 1.92 -3.95
CA HIS A 115 -13.14 1.67 -3.87
C HIS A 115 -13.54 0.24 -4.23
N LEU A 116 -12.96 -0.32 -5.30
CA LEU A 116 -13.20 -1.69 -5.74
C LEU A 116 -12.65 -2.73 -4.74
N GLY A 117 -11.48 -2.47 -4.14
CA GLY A 117 -10.95 -3.31 -3.07
C GLY A 117 -11.74 -3.22 -1.76
N ILE A 118 -12.33 -2.05 -1.45
CA ILE A 118 -13.26 -1.88 -0.32
C ILE A 118 -14.57 -2.66 -0.57
N GLU A 119 -15.12 -2.61 -1.79
CA GLU A 119 -16.27 -3.43 -2.19
C GLU A 119 -15.99 -4.92 -2.01
N TYR A 120 -14.83 -5.38 -2.47
CA TYR A 120 -14.44 -6.78 -2.32
C TYR A 120 -14.27 -7.17 -0.84
N ALA A 121 -13.54 -6.37 -0.05
CA ALA A 121 -13.35 -6.61 1.38
C ALA A 121 -14.69 -6.65 2.15
N HIS A 122 -15.64 -5.78 1.82
CA HIS A 122 -16.99 -5.77 2.39
C HIS A 122 -17.78 -7.04 2.02
N LYS A 123 -17.74 -7.45 0.74
CA LYS A 123 -18.34 -8.73 0.28
C LYS A 123 -17.71 -9.94 0.98
N SER A 124 -16.41 -9.89 1.27
CA SER A 124 -15.67 -10.87 2.08
C SER A 124 -15.90 -10.75 3.60
N LYS A 125 -16.92 -10.01 4.05
CA LYS A 125 -17.30 -9.84 5.47
C LYS A 125 -16.20 -9.24 6.36
N SER A 126 -15.39 -8.32 5.82
CA SER A 126 -14.43 -7.54 6.60
C SER A 126 -15.14 -6.45 7.41
N GLU A 127 -14.96 -6.44 8.73
CA GLU A 127 -15.52 -5.44 9.65
C GLU A 127 -14.99 -4.02 9.41
N LYS A 128 -13.74 -3.90 8.95
CA LYS A 128 -13.09 -2.64 8.57
C LYS A 128 -11.89 -2.86 7.66
N ILE A 129 -11.47 -1.81 6.96
CA ILE A 129 -10.20 -1.75 6.22
C ILE A 129 -9.23 -0.76 6.89
N ILE A 130 -7.96 -1.14 6.97
CA ILE A 130 -6.85 -0.31 7.41
C ILE A 130 -6.16 0.25 6.17
N LEU A 131 -6.24 1.57 5.99
CA LEU A 131 -5.64 2.28 4.85
C LEU A 131 -4.15 2.62 5.06
N GLY A 132 -3.64 2.51 6.29
CA GLY A 132 -2.30 2.96 6.68
C GLY A 132 -2.16 4.49 6.77
N GLY A 133 -0.98 4.98 7.15
CA GLY A 133 -0.69 6.41 7.35
C GLY A 133 -0.38 7.20 6.07
N GLY A 134 0.13 8.42 6.24
CA GLY A 134 0.74 9.23 5.17
C GLY A 134 2.13 8.73 4.76
N MET A 135 2.84 9.51 3.96
CA MET A 135 4.29 9.33 3.72
C MET A 135 5.12 10.02 4.81
N THR A 136 4.57 11.06 5.43
CA THR A 136 5.16 11.89 6.49
C THR A 136 4.19 12.04 7.67
N SER A 137 4.64 12.69 8.74
CA SER A 137 3.81 13.07 9.89
C SER A 137 3.07 14.42 9.70
N ALA A 138 3.17 15.05 8.53
CA ALA A 138 2.55 16.34 8.26
C ALA A 138 1.06 16.20 7.92
N ASP A 139 0.23 17.17 8.31
CA ASP A 139 -1.23 17.05 8.17
C ASP A 139 -1.74 17.25 6.73
N ASP A 140 -0.95 17.95 5.92
CA ASP A 140 -1.11 18.19 4.47
C ASP A 140 -0.58 17.05 3.59
N ASP A 141 0.00 16.00 4.19
CA ASP A 141 0.54 14.84 3.48
C ASP A 141 -0.46 14.29 2.45
N SER A 142 -0.08 14.35 1.18
CA SER A 142 -0.99 14.04 0.07
C SER A 142 -1.52 12.59 0.06
N LEU A 143 -0.80 11.63 0.66
CA LEU A 143 -1.24 10.24 0.80
C LEU A 143 -2.22 10.09 1.96
N LEU A 144 -1.98 10.80 3.07
CA LEU A 144 -2.93 10.90 4.19
C LEU A 144 -4.21 11.64 3.76
N PHE A 145 -4.11 12.74 3.01
CA PHE A 145 -5.25 13.47 2.44
C PHE A 145 -6.11 12.55 1.55
N PHE A 146 -5.48 11.79 0.65
CA PHE A 146 -6.18 10.81 -0.19
C PHE A 146 -6.97 9.81 0.66
N LYS A 147 -6.37 9.26 1.72
CA LYS A 147 -7.01 8.28 2.62
C LYS A 147 -8.11 8.89 3.51
N LYS A 148 -7.91 10.11 4.02
CA LYS A 148 -8.92 10.94 4.72
C LYS A 148 -10.19 11.12 3.87
N GLY A 149 -10.10 10.99 2.54
CA GLY A 149 -11.23 11.06 1.62
C GLY A 149 -12.14 9.81 1.57
N PHE A 150 -11.78 8.69 2.20
CA PHE A 150 -12.55 7.43 2.21
C PHE A 150 -13.26 7.14 3.53
N SER A 151 -12.86 7.80 4.62
CA SER A 151 -13.54 7.71 5.91
C SER A 151 -13.16 8.89 6.81
N HIS A 152 -14.13 9.35 7.59
CA HIS A 152 -13.90 10.32 8.67
C HIS A 152 -13.18 9.68 9.88
N LEU A 153 -13.19 8.35 10.01
CA LEU A 153 -12.60 7.63 11.14
C LEU A 153 -11.06 7.66 11.07
N LYS A 154 -10.45 8.17 12.14
CA LYS A 154 -9.00 8.12 12.37
C LYS A 154 -8.74 7.34 13.66
N LYS A 155 -7.62 6.62 13.72
CA LYS A 155 -7.09 6.00 14.94
C LYS A 155 -5.57 6.22 14.98
N GLN A 156 -5.03 6.41 16.19
CA GLN A 156 -3.59 6.40 16.40
C GLN A 156 -3.06 4.98 16.16
N PHE A 157 -1.86 4.87 15.59
CA PHE A 157 -1.18 3.60 15.35
C PHE A 157 0.11 3.57 16.17
N PHE A 158 0.22 2.57 17.05
CA PHE A 158 1.34 2.43 17.98
C PHE A 158 2.20 1.21 17.61
N ILE A 159 3.51 1.34 17.76
CA ILE A 159 4.48 0.26 17.55
C ILE A 159 5.14 -0.02 18.90
N GLY A 160 4.72 -1.11 19.55
CA GLY A 160 5.39 -1.62 20.75
C GLY A 160 6.80 -2.13 20.41
N LYS A 161 7.71 -2.02 21.38
CA LYS A 161 9.08 -2.57 21.30
C LYS A 161 9.45 -3.15 22.66
N MET A 162 10.19 -4.25 22.65
CA MET A 162 10.72 -4.89 23.85
C MET A 162 12.18 -5.22 23.58
N ILE A 163 13.06 -4.88 24.52
CA ILE A 163 14.48 -5.25 24.49
C ILE A 163 14.62 -6.47 25.40
N VAL A 164 15.03 -7.61 24.84
CA VAL A 164 15.12 -8.89 25.57
C VAL A 164 16.53 -9.13 26.13
N SER A 165 17.56 -8.60 25.45
CA SER A 165 18.92 -8.46 25.96
C SER A 165 19.41 -7.05 25.65
N GLU A 166 19.83 -6.31 26.68
CA GLU A 166 20.29 -4.94 26.52
C GLU A 166 21.71 -4.85 25.94
N GLU A 167 22.57 -5.82 26.28
CA GLU A 167 23.93 -5.93 25.75
C GLU A 167 23.93 -6.21 24.25
N GLU A 168 23.20 -7.24 23.80
CA GLU A 168 23.08 -7.60 22.39
C GLU A 168 22.43 -6.46 21.59
N TYR A 169 21.43 -5.79 22.16
CA TYR A 169 20.82 -4.61 21.55
C TYR A 169 21.83 -3.46 21.40
N LYS A 170 22.66 -3.18 22.41
CA LYS A 170 23.74 -2.17 22.33
C LYS A 170 24.80 -2.55 21.30
N HIS A 171 25.17 -3.82 21.20
CA HIS A 171 26.13 -4.31 20.22
C HIS A 171 25.61 -4.14 18.78
N LEU A 172 24.44 -4.70 18.47
CA LEU A 172 23.83 -4.66 17.13
C LEU A 172 23.47 -3.23 16.69
N THR A 173 23.06 -2.35 17.62
CA THR A 173 22.80 -0.93 17.32
C THR A 173 24.07 -0.18 16.98
N ALA A 174 25.15 -0.36 17.75
CA ALA A 174 26.44 0.27 17.46
C ALA A 174 27.03 -0.21 16.11
N GLU A 175 26.95 -1.51 15.82
CA GLU A 175 27.39 -2.08 14.54
C GLU A 175 26.57 -1.60 13.34
N HIS A 176 25.27 -1.36 13.51
CA HIS A 176 24.45 -0.76 12.46
C HIS A 176 24.81 0.71 12.22
N ASP A 177 24.98 1.50 13.29
CA ASP A 177 25.21 2.95 13.19
C ASP A 177 26.57 3.28 12.57
N LYS A 178 27.63 2.50 12.86
CA LYS A 178 28.93 2.56 12.15
C LYS A 178 28.77 2.43 10.63
N LYS A 179 27.85 1.56 10.18
CA LYS A 179 27.61 1.26 8.76
C LYS A 179 26.63 2.24 8.11
N ASN A 180 25.88 3.00 8.90
CA ASN A 180 24.80 3.89 8.44
C ASN A 180 24.82 5.25 9.19
N PRO A 181 25.91 6.05 9.10
CA PRO A 181 26.09 7.28 9.88
C PRO A 181 25.09 8.41 9.60
N HIS A 182 24.22 8.24 8.59
CA HIS A 182 23.11 9.16 8.27
C HIS A 182 21.72 8.48 8.37
N GLY A 183 21.63 7.38 9.13
CA GLY A 183 20.39 6.62 9.34
C GLY A 183 19.27 7.43 10.01
N GLY A 184 18.02 7.13 9.63
CA GLY A 184 16.84 7.84 10.14
C GLY A 184 16.56 7.61 11.63
N LYS A 185 16.13 8.66 12.34
CA LYS A 185 15.91 8.66 13.81
C LYS A 185 14.80 7.70 14.31
N ILE A 186 14.00 7.07 13.45
CA ILE A 186 12.88 6.20 13.82
C ILE A 186 13.20 4.74 13.47
N PHE A 187 13.59 3.98 14.50
CA PHE A 187 14.24 2.67 14.32
C PHE A 187 13.25 1.49 14.21
N LEU A 188 13.15 0.87 13.03
CA LEU A 188 12.47 -0.43 12.79
C LEU A 188 13.51 -1.55 12.58
N ARG A 189 14.43 -1.67 13.54
CA ARG A 189 15.73 -2.34 13.39
C ARG A 189 15.69 -3.88 13.42
N TYR A 190 14.53 -4.48 13.61
CA TYR A 190 14.31 -5.91 13.33
C TYR A 190 14.48 -6.25 11.84
N LYS A 191 14.54 -5.25 10.95
CA LYS A 191 15.04 -5.37 9.56
C LYS A 191 16.59 -5.52 9.49
N TYR A 192 17.24 -6.17 10.45
CA TYR A 192 18.67 -6.47 10.34
C TYR A 192 18.84 -7.63 9.34
N SER A 193 18.90 -7.28 8.04
CA SER A 193 19.21 -8.23 6.98
C SER A 193 20.63 -8.78 7.18
N LYS A 194 20.76 -10.10 7.15
CA LYS A 194 22.03 -10.76 6.82
C LYS A 194 22.37 -10.56 5.34
#